data_AF-A0A376MI38-F1
#
_entry.id   AF-A0A376MI38-F1
#
_cell.length_a   1.000
_cell.length_b   1.000
_cell.length_c   1.000
_cell.angle_alpha   90.00
_cell.angle_beta   90.00
_cell.angle_gamma   90.00
#
_symmetry.space_group_name_H-M   'P 1'
#
loop_
_entity.id
_entity.type
_entity.pdbx_description
1 polymer ?
#
loop_
_entity_poly.entity_id
_entity_poly.type
_entity_poly.pdbx_seq_one_letter_code
_entity_poly.pdbx_strand_id
1 'polypeptide(L)'
;MLAASENNKEISLIEHAQLDHAFHLAICQASHNQVLVFTLQSLTDLMFNSVFASVNNLYHRPQQKKQIDRQHARIYNAVLQRLPHVAQRAARDHVRTVKKNLHDIELEGHHLIRSAVPLEMKQG
;
A
#
# COMPACT_ATOMS: atom_id res chain seq x y z
N MET A 1 32.15 -12.28 22.18
CA MET A 1 31.15 -12.46 21.09
C MET A 1 29.84 -11.88 21.60
N LEU A 2 29.69 -10.55 21.50
CA LEU A 2 28.55 -9.81 22.02
C LEU A 2 27.51 -9.64 20.91
N ALA A 3 26.28 -10.03 21.24
CA ALA A 3 25.13 -10.02 20.37
C ALA A 3 24.91 -8.64 19.74
N ALA A 4 24.79 -8.60 18.42
CA ALA A 4 24.19 -7.48 17.73
C ALA A 4 22.72 -7.42 18.16
N SER A 5 22.38 -6.49 19.04
CA SER A 5 20.99 -6.06 19.23
C SER A 5 20.55 -5.41 17.93
N GLU A 6 19.96 -6.21 17.04
CA GLU A 6 19.31 -5.69 15.83
C GLU A 6 18.24 -4.70 16.26
N ASN A 7 18.51 -3.45 15.91
CA ASN A 7 17.72 -2.27 16.22
C ASN A 7 16.47 -2.29 15.33
N ASN A 8 15.58 -3.25 15.55
CA ASN A 8 14.33 -3.38 14.81
C ASN A 8 13.32 -2.37 15.39
N LYS A 9 13.50 -1.09 15.04
CA LYS A 9 12.49 -0.07 15.32
C LYS A 9 11.21 -0.49 14.59
N GLU A 10 10.18 -0.81 15.36
CA GLU A 10 8.86 -1.10 14.85
C GLU A 10 8.37 0.11 14.06
N ILE A 11 8.22 -0.06 12.74
CA ILE A 11 7.76 0.98 11.82
C ILE A 11 6.30 1.29 12.15
N SER A 12 5.96 2.57 12.34
CA SER A 12 4.58 2.95 12.65
C SER A 12 3.64 2.67 11.46
N LEU A 13 2.32 2.51 11.72
CA LEU A 13 1.34 2.31 10.64
C LEU A 13 1.31 3.48 9.65
N ILE A 14 1.54 4.71 10.14
CA ILE A 14 1.62 5.91 9.29
C ILE A 14 2.85 5.82 8.37
N GLU A 15 3.99 5.43 8.92
CA GLU A 15 5.22 5.27 8.14
C GLU A 15 5.09 4.14 7.11
N HIS A 16 4.45 3.03 7.46
CA HIS A 16 4.10 1.98 6.49
C HIS A 16 3.21 2.49 5.35
N ALA A 17 2.18 3.28 5.66
CA ALA A 17 1.31 3.86 4.64
C ALA A 17 2.04 4.87 3.75
N GLN A 18 2.97 5.65 4.30
CA GLN A 18 3.82 6.57 3.54
C GLN A 18 4.74 5.83 2.58
N LEU A 19 5.39 4.75 3.05
CA LEU A 19 6.26 3.92 2.22
C LEU A 19 5.48 3.20 1.10
N ASP A 20 4.29 2.68 1.40
CA ASP A 20 3.42 2.03 0.41
C ASP A 20 2.90 3.02 -0.63
N HIS A 21 2.45 4.20 -0.20
CA HIS A 21 2.09 5.29 -1.12
C HIS A 21 3.27 5.72 -2.01
N ALA A 22 4.47 5.85 -1.45
CA ALA A 22 5.69 6.17 -2.21
C ALA A 22 6.03 5.07 -3.24
N PHE A 23 5.84 3.80 -2.90
CA PHE A 23 5.99 2.67 -3.82
C PHE A 23 5.05 2.80 -5.03
N HIS A 24 3.76 3.10 -4.80
CA HIS A 24 2.81 3.33 -5.88
C HIS A 24 3.21 4.51 -6.78
N LEU A 25 3.63 5.63 -6.20
CA LEU A 25 4.09 6.80 -6.94
C LEU A 25 5.33 6.50 -7.79
N ALA A 26 6.30 5.76 -7.24
CA ALA A 26 7.52 5.38 -7.95
C ALA A 26 7.22 4.54 -9.20
N ILE A 27 6.25 3.61 -9.13
CA ILE A 27 5.80 2.85 -10.31
C ILE A 27 5.19 3.77 -11.37
N CYS A 28 4.33 4.71 -10.96
CA CYS A 28 3.73 5.67 -11.88
C CYS A 28 4.77 6.57 -12.55
N GLN A 29 5.76 7.05 -11.81
CA GLN A 29 6.86 7.84 -12.37
C GLN A 29 7.73 7.03 -13.34
N ALA A 30 8.04 5.77 -12.99
CA ALA A 30 8.81 4.87 -13.84
C ALA A 30 8.10 4.50 -15.15
N SER A 31 6.77 4.70 -15.24
CA SER A 31 6.04 4.51 -16.49
C SER A 31 6.32 5.60 -17.53
N HIS A 32 6.93 6.72 -17.14
CA HIS A 32 7.11 7.93 -17.96
C HIS A 32 5.81 8.43 -18.62
N ASN A 33 4.65 8.10 -18.05
CA ASN A 33 3.35 8.58 -18.48
C ASN A 33 2.95 9.79 -17.63
N GLN A 34 3.18 10.99 -18.16
CA GLN A 34 2.93 12.23 -17.43
C GLN A 34 1.46 12.42 -17.06
N VAL A 35 0.52 11.93 -17.89
CA VAL A 35 -0.91 11.95 -17.57
C VAL A 35 -1.20 11.09 -16.35
N LEU A 36 -0.59 9.90 -16.25
CA LEU A 36 -0.75 9.02 -15.10
C LEU A 36 -0.17 9.66 -13.83
N VAL A 37 1.01 10.28 -13.92
CA VAL A 37 1.65 10.96 -12.79
C VAL A 37 0.78 12.11 -12.30
N PHE A 38 0.31 12.99 -13.18
CA PHE A 38 -0.58 14.09 -12.80
C PHE A 38 -1.90 13.59 -12.21
N THR A 39 -2.50 12.56 -12.81
CA THR A 39 -3.74 11.97 -12.30
C THR A 39 -3.55 11.44 -10.89
N LEU A 40 -2.46 10.71 -10.63
CA LEU A 40 -2.17 10.18 -9.30
C LEU A 40 -1.91 11.31 -8.30
N GLN A 41 -1.15 12.34 -8.70
CA GLN A 41 -0.86 13.50 -7.86
C GLN A 41 -2.13 14.27 -7.48
N SER A 42 -3.05 14.51 -8.42
CA SER A 42 -4.34 15.16 -8.16
C SER A 42 -5.25 14.35 -7.22
N LEU A 43 -5.01 13.03 -7.10
CA LEU A 43 -5.74 12.12 -6.23
C LEU A 43 -4.93 11.68 -5.01
N THR A 44 -3.82 12.36 -4.69
CA THR A 44 -2.87 11.95 -3.64
C THR A 44 -3.56 11.72 -2.30
N ASP A 45 -4.38 12.68 -1.83
CA ASP A 45 -5.04 12.56 -0.52
C ASP A 45 -6.00 11.36 -0.47
N LEU A 46 -6.76 11.13 -1.55
CA LEU A 46 -7.66 9.99 -1.66
C LEU A 46 -6.89 8.67 -1.68
N MET A 47 -5.81 8.60 -2.46
CA MET A 47 -4.93 7.43 -2.53
C MET A 47 -4.27 7.15 -1.19
N PHE A 48 -3.69 8.16 -0.55
CA PHE A 48 -3.05 8.02 0.75
C PHE A 48 -4.05 7.53 1.81
N ASN A 49 -5.26 8.09 1.85
CA ASN A 49 -6.30 7.64 2.78
C ASN A 49 -6.71 6.18 2.53
N SER A 50 -6.81 5.77 1.27
CA SER A 50 -7.11 4.37 0.89
C SER A 50 -5.98 3.40 1.29
N VAL A 51 -4.72 3.79 1.04
CA VAL A 51 -3.53 3.03 1.44
C VAL A 51 -3.44 2.93 2.96
N PHE A 52 -3.62 4.05 3.67
CA PHE A 52 -3.60 4.08 5.13
C PHE A 52 -4.70 3.19 5.72
N ALA A 53 -5.93 3.26 5.21
CA ALA A 53 -7.00 2.36 5.61
C ALA A 53 -6.61 0.89 5.38
N SER A 54 -6.00 0.58 4.23
CA SER A 54 -5.55 -0.79 3.92
C SER A 54 -4.46 -1.26 4.88
N VAL A 55 -3.43 -0.45 5.12
CA VAL A 55 -2.35 -0.75 6.07
C VAL A 55 -2.91 -0.94 7.47
N ASN A 56 -3.74 0.00 7.93
CA ASN A 56 -4.31 -0.02 9.27
C ASN A 56 -5.15 -1.27 9.53
N ASN A 57 -6.00 -1.67 8.58
CA ASN A 57 -6.84 -2.86 8.75
C ASN A 57 -6.10 -4.17 8.45
N LEU A 58 -5.07 -4.20 7.60
CA LEU A 58 -4.52 -5.46 7.09
C LEU A 58 -3.14 -5.81 7.65
N TYR A 59 -2.32 -4.84 8.05
CA TYR A 59 -0.91 -5.11 8.39
C TYR A 59 -0.73 -5.75 9.76
N HIS A 60 -1.65 -5.54 10.70
CA HIS A 60 -1.66 -6.24 11.98
C HIS A 60 -2.17 -7.70 11.86
N ARG A 61 -2.59 -8.14 10.65
CA ARG A 61 -3.03 -9.50 10.37
C ARG A 61 -1.93 -10.23 9.58
N PRO A 62 -1.15 -11.15 10.20
CA PRO A 62 0.09 -11.67 9.61
C PRO A 62 -0.07 -12.33 8.24
N GLN A 63 -1.17 -13.05 8.02
CA GLN A 63 -1.44 -13.73 6.75
C GLN A 63 -1.69 -12.73 5.61
N GLN A 64 -2.53 -11.73 5.86
CA GLN A 64 -2.89 -10.67 4.90
C GLN A 64 -1.66 -9.81 4.59
N LYS A 65 -0.89 -9.41 5.61
CA LYS A 65 0.36 -8.67 5.42
C LYS A 65 1.33 -9.45 4.50
N LYS A 66 1.58 -10.72 4.81
CA LYS A 66 2.47 -11.57 4.01
C LYS A 66 1.98 -11.73 2.56
N GLN A 67 0.68 -11.76 2.35
CA GLN A 67 0.09 -11.81 1.00
C GLN A 67 0.33 -10.50 0.23
N ILE A 68 0.13 -9.35 0.87
CA ILE A 68 0.36 -8.02 0.27
C ILE A 68 1.85 -7.83 -0.07
N ASP A 69 2.76 -8.13 0.87
CA ASP A 69 4.21 -8.02 0.65
C ASP A 69 4.65 -8.85 -0.58
N ARG A 70 4.11 -10.07 -0.74
CA ARG A 70 4.36 -10.93 -1.91
C ARG A 70 3.82 -10.33 -3.21
N GLN A 71 2.66 -9.68 -3.15
CA GLN A 71 2.07 -9.01 -4.32
C GLN A 71 2.90 -7.80 -4.75
N HIS A 72 3.33 -6.96 -3.81
CA HIS A 72 4.25 -5.85 -4.09
C HIS A 72 5.57 -6.34 -4.70
N ALA A 73 6.19 -7.37 -4.11
CA ALA A 73 7.41 -7.97 -4.66
C ALA A 73 7.21 -8.51 -6.09
N ARG A 74 6.04 -9.11 -6.38
CA ARG A 74 5.71 -9.59 -7.73
C ARG A 74 5.58 -8.45 -8.74
N ILE A 75 4.94 -7.34 -8.35
CA ILE A 75 4.83 -6.14 -9.18
C ILE A 75 6.23 -5.58 -9.46
N TYR A 76 7.02 -5.35 -8.41
CA TYR A 76 8.38 -4.85 -8.49
C TYR A 76 9.25 -5.67 -9.44
N ASN A 77 9.28 -7.00 -9.25
CA ASN A 77 10.06 -7.89 -10.08
C ASN A 77 9.60 -7.88 -11.55
N ALA A 78 8.30 -7.85 -11.80
CA ALA A 78 7.77 -7.79 -13.17
C ALA A 78 8.12 -6.46 -13.87
N VAL A 79 8.15 -5.34 -13.14
CA VAL A 79 8.59 -4.05 -13.66
C VAL A 79 10.08 -4.08 -13.99
N LEU A 80 10.93 -4.54 -13.07
CA LEU A 80 12.38 -4.62 -13.31
C LEU A 80 12.76 -5.54 -14.47
N GLN A 81 12.04 -6.66 -14.63
CA GLN A 81 12.25 -7.61 -15.72
C GLN A 81 11.61 -7.16 -17.05
N ARG A 82 11.01 -5.96 -17.09
CA ARG A 82 10.33 -5.40 -18.28
C ARG A 82 9.24 -6.32 -18.85
N LEU A 83 8.42 -6.90 -17.96
CA LEU A 83 7.31 -7.79 -18.31
C LEU A 83 5.95 -7.05 -18.14
N PRO A 84 5.53 -6.21 -19.10
CA PRO A 84 4.41 -5.28 -18.92
C PRO A 84 3.08 -5.98 -18.62
N HIS A 85 2.75 -7.06 -19.35
CA HIS A 85 1.51 -7.82 -19.13
C HIS A 85 1.48 -8.51 -17.76
N VAL A 86 2.63 -8.96 -17.27
CA VAL A 86 2.75 -9.60 -15.95
C VAL A 86 2.61 -8.54 -14.85
N ALA A 87 3.28 -7.39 -14.99
CA ALA A 87 3.17 -6.28 -14.06
C ALA A 87 1.73 -5.76 -13.96
N GLN A 88 1.07 -5.57 -15.11
CA GLN A 88 -0.33 -5.14 -15.17
C GLN A 88 -1.26 -6.13 -14.46
N ARG A 89 -1.09 -7.43 -14.73
CA ARG A 89 -1.90 -8.47 -14.07
C ARG A 89 -1.66 -8.49 -12.56
N ALA A 90 -0.40 -8.46 -12.13
CA ALA A 90 -0.04 -8.46 -10.71
C ALA A 90 -0.62 -7.24 -9.97
N ALA A 91 -0.56 -6.05 -10.58
CA ALA A 91 -1.14 -4.84 -9.99
C ALA A 91 -2.67 -4.92 -9.87
N ARG A 92 -3.37 -5.44 -10.90
CA ARG A 92 -4.83 -5.64 -10.83
C ARG A 92 -5.22 -6.66 -9.77
N ASP A 93 -4.48 -7.75 -9.66
CA ASP A 93 -4.74 -8.81 -8.68
C ASP A 93 -4.48 -8.32 -7.25
N HIS A 94 -3.48 -7.47 -7.06
CA HIS A 94 -3.22 -6.77 -5.79
C HIS A 94 -4.43 -5.94 -5.34
N VAL A 95 -4.90 -5.02 -6.18
CA VAL A 95 -6.06 -4.16 -5.85
C VAL A 95 -7.31 -4.98 -5.56
N ARG A 96 -7.56 -6.05 -6.33
CA ARG A 96 -8.69 -6.97 -6.09
C ARG A 96 -8.58 -7.68 -4.76
N THR A 97 -7.38 -8.12 -4.40
CA THR A 97 -7.12 -8.81 -3.13
C THR A 97 -7.33 -7.89 -1.95
N VAL A 98 -6.79 -6.67 -2.00
CA VAL A 98 -7.00 -5.67 -0.95
C VAL A 98 -8.50 -5.38 -0.77
N LYS A 99 -9.22 -5.13 -1.86
CA LYS A 99 -10.67 -4.92 -1.83
C LYS A 99 -11.43 -6.12 -1.22
N LYS A 100 -11.06 -7.34 -1.62
CA LYS A 100 -11.69 -8.56 -1.09
C LYS A 100 -11.42 -8.73 0.40
N ASN A 101 -10.17 -8.56 0.85
CA ASN A 101 -9.81 -8.72 2.25
C ASN A 101 -10.56 -7.72 3.14
N LEU A 102 -10.68 -6.47 2.71
CA LEU A 102 -11.46 -5.46 3.43
C LEU A 102 -12.95 -5.86 3.49
N HIS A 103 -13.51 -6.28 2.36
CA HIS A 103 -14.91 -6.73 2.31
C HIS A 103 -15.17 -7.96 3.21
N ASP A 104 -14.27 -8.94 3.21
CA ASP A 104 -14.39 -10.15 4.04
C ASP A 104 -14.38 -9.77 5.54
N ILE A 105 -13.53 -8.81 5.96
CA ILE A 105 -13.49 -8.31 7.34
C ILE A 105 -14.82 -7.61 7.73
N GLU A 106 -15.44 -6.86 6.81
CA GLU A 106 -16.76 -6.25 7.05
C GLU A 106 -17.85 -7.31 7.26
N LEU A 107 -17.82 -8.39 6.46
CA LEU A 107 -18.76 -9.50 6.57
C LEU A 107 -18.58 -10.29 7.88
N GLU A 108 -17.35 -10.37 8.39
CA GLU A 108 -17.04 -10.93 9.71
C GLU A 108 -17.53 -10.06 10.88
N GLY A 109 -18.13 -8.90 10.61
CA GLY A 109 -18.69 -8.00 11.62
C GLY A 109 -17.65 -7.09 12.28
N HIS A 110 -16.42 -7.07 11.78
CA HIS A 110 -15.39 -6.16 12.26
C HIS A 110 -15.57 -4.76 11.66
N HIS A 111 -15.46 -3.75 12.50
CA HIS A 111 -15.44 -2.36 12.04
C HIS A 111 -14.16 -2.08 11.25
N LEU A 112 -14.31 -1.66 9.99
CA LEU A 112 -13.20 -1.15 9.20
C LEU A 112 -12.98 0.34 9.46
N ILE A 113 -11.71 0.71 9.55
CA ILE A 113 -11.30 2.11 9.36
C ILE A 113 -11.29 2.38 7.85
N ARG A 114 -12.30 3.11 7.36
CA ARG A 114 -12.45 3.42 5.92
C ARG A 114 -11.81 4.73 5.47
N SER A 115 -11.48 5.61 6.41
CA SER A 115 -10.81 6.88 6.15
C SER A 115 -10.02 7.29 7.39
N ALA A 116 -8.85 7.88 7.19
CA ALA A 116 -8.13 8.55 8.25
C ALA A 116 -8.38 10.06 8.15
N VAL A 117 -9.46 10.55 8.74
CA VAL A 117 -9.42 11.91 9.31
C VAL A 117 -10.50 12.13 10.35
N PRO A 118 -10.16 12.81 11.45
CA PRO A 118 -10.81 14.05 11.79
C PRO A 118 -10.07 15.19 11.08
N LEU A 119 -10.82 16.04 10.38
CA LEU A 119 -10.40 17.20 9.61
C LEU A 119 -9.65 18.27 10.44
N GLU A 120 -8.51 17.99 11.09
CA GLU A 120 -7.82 19.00 11.93
C GLU A 120 -6.29 18.94 11.92
N MET A 121 -5.67 18.48 10.83
CA MET A 121 -4.21 18.60 10.63
C MET A 121 -3.88 19.40 9.36
N LYS A 122 -4.73 20.37 9.03
CA LYS A 122 -4.37 21.53 8.19
C LYS A 122 -4.28 22.74 9.11
N GLN A 123 -3.17 22.92 9.81
CA GLN A 123 -2.67 24.23 10.26
C GLN A 123 -1.28 24.06 10.88
N GLY A 124 -0.32 24.82 10.35
CA GLY A 124 1.09 24.86 10.70
C GLY A 124 1.90 25.27 9.49
#